data_AF-A0A9P8Y037-F1
#
_entry.id   AF-A0A9P8Y037-F1
#
_cell.length_a   1.000
_cell.length_b   1.000
_cell.length_c   1.000
_cell.angle_alpha   90.00
_cell.angle_beta   90.00
_cell.angle_gamma   90.00
#
_symmetry.space_group_name_H-M   'P 1'
#
loop_
_entity.id
_entity.type
_entity.pdbx_description
1 polymer ?
#
loop_
_entity_poly.entity_id
_entity_poly.type
_entity_poly.pdbx_seq_one_letter_code
_entity_poly.pdbx_strand_id
1 'polypeptide(L)'
;MSSNTPKTLVRIDDFPLPPPKTARAIIISGIAMLLSARSSLLEPGSLFYDNILASQPAQATRIARWAQQAVFWFLFGAHSLETVGFAFARLRRHGVPIFSLLGFKWLAAVFVGGKFAWAHFDEVVARKAIGGGR
;
A
#
# COMPACT_ATOMS: atom_id res chain seq x y z
N MET A 1 -39.38 -19.33 -11.34
CA MET A 1 -38.97 -17.98 -10.89
C MET A 1 -37.64 -18.12 -10.16
N SER A 2 -36.53 -17.75 -10.78
CA SER A 2 -35.21 -17.78 -10.13
C SER A 2 -35.17 -16.73 -9.03
N SER A 3 -34.90 -17.15 -7.79
CA SER A 3 -34.68 -16.23 -6.68
C SER A 3 -33.41 -15.42 -6.95
N ASN A 4 -33.57 -14.16 -7.35
CA ASN A 4 -32.50 -13.16 -7.30
C ASN A 4 -32.32 -12.74 -5.83
N THR A 5 -31.84 -13.66 -5.00
CA THR A 5 -31.25 -13.29 -3.72
C THR A 5 -29.93 -12.60 -4.06
N PRO A 6 -29.74 -11.30 -3.76
CA PRO A 6 -28.43 -10.70 -3.88
C PRO A 6 -27.50 -11.55 -3.02
N LYS A 7 -26.50 -12.21 -3.64
CA LYS A 7 -25.46 -12.95 -2.91
C LYS A 7 -25.00 -12.03 -1.78
N THR A 8 -25.29 -12.40 -0.54
CA THR A 8 -24.86 -11.65 0.63
C THR A 8 -23.35 -11.44 0.50
N LEU A 9 -22.94 -10.19 0.34
CA LEU A 9 -21.54 -9.84 0.25
C LEU A 9 -20.88 -10.31 1.55
N VAL A 10 -19.85 -11.13 1.41
CA VAL A 10 -19.11 -11.70 2.53
C VAL A 10 -18.63 -10.58 3.43
N ARG A 11 -19.00 -10.62 4.70
CA ARG A 11 -18.58 -9.64 5.70
C ARG A 11 -17.13 -9.91 6.10
N ILE A 12 -16.34 -8.85 6.12
CA ILE A 12 -14.97 -8.90 6.67
C ILE A 12 -15.00 -8.23 8.05
N ASP A 13 -14.57 -8.95 9.07
CA ASP A 13 -14.54 -8.55 10.47
C ASP A 13 -13.16 -8.76 11.13
N ASP A 14 -12.20 -9.27 10.36
CA ASP A 14 -10.84 -9.60 10.80
C ASP A 14 -9.77 -9.06 9.83
N PHE A 15 -8.53 -9.11 10.29
CA PHE A 15 -7.34 -8.75 9.52
C PHE A 15 -6.35 -9.92 9.60
N PRO A 16 -6.48 -10.96 8.77
CA PRO A 16 -5.53 -12.06 8.75
C PRO A 16 -4.20 -11.57 8.17
N LEU A 17 -3.09 -12.14 8.68
CA LEU A 17 -1.77 -11.78 8.18
C LEU A 17 -1.60 -12.20 6.72
N PRO A 18 -0.95 -11.35 5.90
CA PRO A 18 -0.67 -11.69 4.51
C PRO A 18 0.29 -12.89 4.42
N PRO A 19 0.16 -13.74 3.38
CA PRO A 19 1.13 -14.78 3.09
C PRO A 19 2.55 -14.21 2.96
N PRO A 20 3.61 -14.98 3.25
CA PRO A 20 4.99 -14.45 3.27
C PRO A 20 5.41 -13.71 2.00
N LYS A 21 4.96 -14.18 0.82
CA LYS A 21 5.23 -13.51 -0.46
C LYS A 21 4.61 -12.11 -0.52
N THR A 22 3.34 -11.99 -0.14
CA THR A 22 2.61 -10.72 -0.10
C THR A 22 3.16 -9.81 0.98
N ALA A 23 3.46 -10.34 2.17
CA ALA A 23 4.09 -9.60 3.26
C ALA A 23 5.44 -8.99 2.82
N ARG A 24 6.30 -9.76 2.15
CA ARG A 24 7.57 -9.26 1.60
C ARG A 24 7.36 -8.12 0.60
N ALA A 25 6.40 -8.26 -0.31
CA ALA A 25 6.09 -7.21 -1.27
C ALA A 25 5.61 -5.91 -0.59
N ILE A 26 4.75 -6.03 0.42
CA ILE A 26 4.28 -4.89 1.24
C ILE A 26 5.47 -4.22 1.97
N ILE A 27 6.37 -5.01 2.57
CA ILE A 27 7.54 -4.49 3.28
C ILE A 27 8.49 -3.76 2.32
N ILE A 28 8.81 -4.36 1.17
CA ILE A 28 9.67 -3.74 0.16
C ILE A 28 9.07 -2.41 -0.32
N SER A 29 7.76 -2.40 -0.58
CA SER A 29 7.03 -1.20 -0.96
C SER A 29 7.11 -0.13 0.13
N GLY A 30 6.87 -0.49 1.40
CA GLY A 30 7.00 0.42 2.53
C GLY A 30 8.42 0.98 2.72
N ILE A 31 9.45 0.16 2.52
CA ILE A 31 10.85 0.61 2.54
C ILE A 31 11.10 1.60 1.40
N ALA A 32 10.61 1.33 0.19
CA ALA A 32 10.76 2.24 -0.94
C ALA A 32 10.08 3.60 -0.69
N MET A 33 8.89 3.60 -0.08
CA MET A 33 8.21 4.83 0.35
C MET A 33 9.02 5.58 1.41
N LEU A 34 9.55 4.87 2.41
CA LEU A 34 10.35 5.49 3.46
C LEU A 34 11.63 6.13 2.90
N LEU A 35 12.33 5.43 2.01
CA LEU A 35 13.55 5.92 1.39
C LEU A 35 13.26 7.11 0.45
N SER A 36 12.16 7.08 -0.30
CA SER A 36 11.78 8.20 -1.17
C SER A 36 11.42 9.45 -0.37
N ALA A 37 10.85 9.31 0.83
CA ALA A 37 10.55 10.42 1.73
C ALA A 37 11.79 11.03 2.42
N ARG A 38 12.93 10.34 2.41
CA ARG A 38 14.12 10.75 3.17
C ARG A 38 15.08 11.58 2.32
N SER A 39 14.84 12.90 2.22
CA SER A 39 15.72 13.82 1.47
C SER A 39 17.13 13.91 2.03
N SER A 40 17.30 13.59 3.32
CA SER A 40 18.60 13.58 4.01
C SER A 40 19.60 12.58 3.42
N LEU A 41 19.19 11.67 2.53
CA LEU A 41 20.09 10.77 1.81
C LEU A 41 20.82 11.47 0.65
N LEU A 42 20.36 12.64 0.22
CA LEU A 42 20.97 13.42 -0.86
C LEU A 42 21.67 14.68 -0.36
N GLU A 43 21.87 14.78 0.96
CA GLU A 43 22.52 15.92 1.60
C GLU A 43 23.99 15.59 1.95
N PRO A 44 24.91 16.58 1.89
CA PRO A 44 26.29 16.40 2.31
C PRO A 44 26.39 15.85 3.74
N GLY A 45 27.30 14.89 3.96
CA GLY A 45 27.43 14.18 5.24
C GLY A 45 26.53 12.95 5.37
N SER A 46 25.75 12.61 4.35
CA SER A 46 25.02 11.35 4.27
C SER A 46 25.85 10.30 3.52
N LEU A 47 25.77 9.04 3.96
CA LEU A 47 26.52 7.94 3.34
C LEU A 47 26.28 7.80 1.84
N PHE A 48 25.08 8.13 1.35
CA PHE A 48 24.76 8.04 -0.07
C PHE A 48 25.33 9.25 -0.83
N TYR A 49 25.24 10.46 -0.27
CA TYR A 49 25.88 11.63 -0.87
C TYR A 49 27.40 11.46 -0.94
N ASP A 50 28.02 11.09 0.17
CA ASP A 50 29.49 11.09 0.30
C ASP A 50 30.15 9.98 -0.54
N ASN A 51 29.51 8.81 -0.68
CA ASN A 51 30.08 7.70 -1.45
C ASN A 51 29.71 7.70 -2.94
N ILE A 52 28.55 8.27 -3.32
CA ILE A 52 28.03 8.15 -4.70
C ILE A 52 27.94 9.50 -5.40
N LEU A 53 27.47 10.55 -4.72
CA LEU A 53 27.16 11.85 -5.33
C LEU A 53 28.29 12.87 -5.22
N ALA A 54 29.17 12.76 -4.23
CA ALA A 54 30.23 13.73 -3.94
C ALA A 54 31.28 13.83 -5.06
N SER A 55 31.51 12.74 -5.79
CA SER A 55 32.43 12.70 -6.94
C SER A 55 31.76 13.06 -8.27
N GLN A 56 30.45 13.31 -8.27
CA GLN A 56 29.66 13.52 -9.48
C GLN A 56 29.47 15.02 -9.78
N PRO A 57 29.22 15.37 -11.05
CA PRO A 57 28.91 16.75 -11.43
C PRO A 57 27.71 17.29 -10.63
N ALA A 58 27.69 18.61 -10.36
CA ALA A 58 26.58 19.26 -9.65
C ALA A 58 25.19 18.95 -10.26
N GLN A 59 25.14 18.69 -11.57
CA GLN A 59 23.94 18.27 -12.28
C GLN A 59 23.39 16.92 -11.83
N ALA A 60 24.25 15.98 -11.41
CA ALA A 60 23.84 14.67 -10.89
C ALA A 60 23.05 14.80 -9.58
N THR A 61 23.48 15.68 -8.67
CA THR A 61 22.75 15.97 -7.42
C THR A 61 21.36 16.55 -7.71
N ARG A 62 21.26 17.44 -8.70
CA ARG A 62 19.97 18.02 -9.12
C ARG A 62 19.03 16.96 -9.70
N ILE A 63 19.55 16.08 -10.56
CA ILE A 63 18.78 14.96 -11.13
C ILE A 63 18.32 14.00 -10.04
N ALA A 64 19.20 13.63 -9.10
CA ALA A 64 18.87 12.75 -7.99
C ALA A 64 17.74 13.31 -7.12
N ARG A 65 17.79 14.60 -6.79
CA ARG A 65 16.72 15.27 -6.03
C ARG A 65 15.39 15.29 -6.78
N TRP A 66 15.43 15.59 -8.08
CA TRP A 66 14.23 15.57 -8.92
C TRP A 66 13.64 14.15 -9.00
N ALA A 67 14.49 13.14 -9.23
CA ALA A 67 14.07 11.74 -9.28
C ALA A 67 13.48 11.28 -7.94
N GLN A 68 14.10 11.63 -6.81
CA GLN A 68 13.56 11.32 -5.49
C GLN A 68 12.18 11.95 -5.28
N GLN A 69 12.00 13.24 -5.62
CA GLN A 69 10.70 13.89 -5.51
C GLN A 69 9.66 13.26 -6.43
N ALA A 70 10.04 12.92 -7.67
CA ALA A 70 9.16 12.24 -8.61
C ALA A 70 8.72 10.87 -8.08
N VAL A 71 9.65 10.07 -7.54
CA VAL A 71 9.36 8.76 -6.94
C VAL A 71 8.51 8.92 -5.68
N PHE A 72 8.78 9.93 -4.84
CA PHE A 72 7.98 10.22 -3.66
C PHE A 72 6.54 10.52 -4.04
N TRP A 73 6.32 11.49 -4.93
CA TRP A 73 4.97 11.87 -5.37
C TRP A 73 4.26 10.74 -6.10
N PHE A 74 4.98 9.96 -6.89
CA PHE A 74 4.41 8.79 -7.55
C PHE A 74 3.97 7.73 -6.54
N LEU A 75 4.84 7.32 -5.60
CA LEU A 75 4.52 6.30 -4.61
C LEU A 75 3.43 6.78 -3.64
N PHE A 76 3.60 7.93 -2.99
CA PHE A 76 2.61 8.44 -2.04
C PHE A 76 1.30 8.82 -2.72
N GLY A 77 1.36 9.42 -3.92
CA GLY A 77 0.17 9.78 -4.69
C GLY A 77 -0.61 8.57 -5.17
N ALA A 78 0.05 7.63 -5.84
CA ALA A 78 -0.59 6.40 -6.33
C ALA A 78 -1.19 5.59 -5.17
N HIS A 79 -0.43 5.39 -4.10
CA HIS A 79 -0.89 4.63 -2.94
C HIS A 79 -2.04 5.33 -2.19
N SER A 80 -2.07 6.67 -2.17
CA SER A 80 -3.21 7.42 -1.63
C SER A 80 -4.46 7.19 -2.47
N LEU A 81 -4.36 7.27 -3.80
CA LEU A 81 -5.48 7.01 -4.71
C LEU A 81 -5.97 5.56 -4.60
N GLU A 82 -5.07 4.59 -4.53
CA GLU A 82 -5.41 3.18 -4.27
C GLU A 82 -6.11 3.01 -2.92
N THR A 83 -5.66 3.70 -1.87
CA THR A 83 -6.27 3.62 -0.53
C THR A 83 -7.70 4.16 -0.54
N VAL A 84 -7.91 5.31 -1.19
CA VAL A 84 -9.24 5.91 -1.35
C VAL A 84 -10.14 5.00 -2.18
N GLY A 85 -9.66 4.51 -3.33
CA GLY A 85 -10.39 3.57 -4.18
C GLY A 85 -10.80 2.31 -3.42
N PHE A 86 -9.90 1.75 -2.61
CA PHE A 86 -10.15 0.58 -1.79
C PHE A 86 -11.21 0.81 -0.71
N ALA A 87 -11.17 1.97 -0.05
CA ALA A 87 -12.14 2.33 0.98
C ALA A 87 -13.58 2.27 0.45
N PHE A 88 -13.80 2.83 -0.74
CA PHE A 88 -15.13 2.91 -1.34
C PHE A 88 -15.52 1.65 -2.13
N ALA A 89 -14.60 1.05 -2.88
CA ALA A 89 -14.90 -0.10 -3.73
C ALA A 89 -14.96 -1.43 -2.98
N ARG A 90 -14.19 -1.59 -1.90
CA ARG A 90 -14.02 -2.87 -1.17
C ARG A 90 -14.50 -2.80 0.28
N LEU A 91 -13.94 -1.92 1.12
CA LEU A 91 -14.26 -1.91 2.56
C LEU A 91 -15.75 -1.69 2.82
N ARG A 92 -16.32 -0.62 2.24
CA ARG A 92 -17.75 -0.33 2.37
C ARG A 92 -18.63 -1.46 1.81
N ARG A 93 -18.18 -2.10 0.73
CA ARG A 93 -18.90 -3.20 0.08
C ARG A 93 -18.95 -4.47 0.93
N HIS A 94 -17.91 -4.73 1.71
CA HIS A 94 -17.79 -5.91 2.56
C HIS A 94 -18.08 -5.64 4.05
N GLY A 95 -18.76 -4.53 4.33
CA GLY A 95 -19.27 -4.22 5.67
C GLY A 95 -18.21 -3.79 6.69
N VAL A 96 -17.01 -3.40 6.24
CA VAL A 96 -15.96 -2.85 7.10
C VAL A 96 -16.15 -1.33 7.22
N PRO A 97 -16.44 -0.77 8.41
CA PRO A 97 -16.54 0.67 8.58
C PRO A 97 -15.16 1.32 8.37
N ILE A 98 -15.08 2.33 7.50
CA ILE A 98 -13.83 2.99 7.10
C ILE A 98 -13.08 3.56 8.31
N PHE A 99 -13.81 4.18 9.25
CA PHE A 99 -13.27 4.78 10.47
C PHE A 99 -13.17 3.81 11.66
N SER A 100 -13.38 2.52 11.45
CA SER A 100 -13.14 1.52 12.51
C SER A 100 -11.65 1.18 12.60
N LEU A 101 -11.21 0.65 13.74
CA LEU A 101 -9.85 0.14 13.90
C LEU A 101 -9.51 -0.90 12.81
N LEU A 102 -10.48 -1.74 12.43
CA LEU A 102 -10.33 -2.70 11.35
C LEU A 102 -10.17 -2.02 9.99
N GLY A 103 -11.01 -1.01 9.70
CA GLY A 103 -10.90 -0.18 8.51
C GLY A 103 -9.53 0.45 8.40
N PHE A 104 -9.02 1.06 9.48
CA PHE A 104 -7.68 1.64 9.53
C PHE A 104 -6.57 0.61 9.29
N LYS A 105 -6.66 -0.61 9.84
CA LYS A 105 -5.67 -1.68 9.56
C LYS A 105 -5.61 -2.00 8.07
N TRP A 106 -6.77 -2.15 7.44
CA TRP A 106 -6.84 -2.42 6.01
C TRP A 106 -6.38 -1.24 5.15
N LEU A 107 -6.78 -0.02 5.49
CA LEU A 107 -6.33 1.19 4.79
C LEU A 107 -4.82 1.40 4.92
N ALA A 108 -4.25 1.19 6.10
CA ALA A 108 -2.81 1.29 6.31
C ALA A 108 -2.05 0.21 5.52
N ALA A 109 -2.57 -1.02 5.49
CA ALA A 109 -1.99 -2.10 4.69
C ALA A 109 -2.03 -1.76 3.20
N VAL A 110 -3.12 -1.17 2.69
CA VAL A 110 -3.25 -0.73 1.30
C VAL A 110 -2.37 0.48 1.01
N PHE A 111 -2.27 1.44 1.92
CA PHE A 111 -1.40 2.59 1.73
C PHE A 111 0.08 2.17 1.62
N VAL A 112 0.53 1.21 2.42
CA VAL A 112 1.92 0.74 2.35
C VAL A 112 2.12 -0.29 1.22
N GLY A 113 1.15 -1.18 1.04
CA GLY A 113 1.24 -2.33 0.15
C GLY A 113 0.68 -2.14 -1.26
N GLY A 114 -0.06 -1.07 -1.49
CA GLY A 114 -0.78 -0.80 -2.73
C GLY A 114 -1.63 -2.00 -3.18
N LYS A 115 -1.54 -2.31 -4.48
CA LYS A 115 -2.19 -3.48 -5.09
C LYS A 115 -1.94 -4.83 -4.40
N PHE A 116 -0.82 -5.03 -3.69
CA PHE A 116 -0.53 -6.30 -3.03
C PHE A 116 -1.46 -6.54 -1.84
N ALA A 117 -1.78 -5.48 -1.11
CA ALA A 117 -2.76 -5.54 -0.03
C ALA A 117 -4.20 -5.64 -0.54
N TRP A 118 -4.50 -5.09 -1.74
CA TRP A 118 -5.77 -5.34 -2.42
C TRP A 118 -5.96 -6.83 -2.74
N ALA A 119 -4.95 -7.45 -3.34
CA ALA A 119 -4.99 -8.86 -3.67
C ALA A 119 -5.16 -9.72 -2.41
N HIS A 120 -4.48 -9.36 -1.32
CA HIS A 120 -4.67 -10.01 -0.01
C HIS A 120 -6.12 -9.91 0.48
N PHE A 121 -6.72 -8.71 0.43
CA PHE A 121 -8.12 -8.54 0.81
C PHE A 121 -9.06 -9.40 -0.04
N ASP A 122 -8.84 -9.43 -1.36
CA ASP A 122 -9.64 -10.23 -2.28
C ASP A 122 -9.50 -11.74 -2.01
N GLU A 123 -8.30 -12.21 -1.64
CA GLU A 123 -8.08 -13.58 -1.17
C GLU A 123 -8.86 -13.87 0.12
N VAL A 124 -8.86 -12.95 1.08
CA VAL A 124 -9.61 -13.11 2.35
C VAL A 124 -11.11 -13.19 2.09
N VAL A 125 -11.63 -12.32 1.22
CA VAL A 125 -13.03 -12.36 0.77
C VAL A 125 -13.35 -13.70 0.11
N ALA A 126 -12.48 -14.17 -0.80
CA ALA A 126 -12.69 -15.44 -1.49
C ALA A 126 -12.67 -16.64 -0.53
N ARG A 127 -11.73 -16.68 0.42
CA ARG A 127 -11.65 -17.72 1.45
C ARG A 127 -12.91 -17.76 2.31
N LYS A 128 -13.39 -16.60 2.75
CA LYS A 128 -14.63 -16.51 3.55
C LYS A 128 -15.89 -16.80 2.74
N ALA A 129 -15.89 -16.54 1.43
CA ALA A 129 -16.97 -16.94 0.53
C ALA A 129 -17.08 -18.46 0.40
N ILE A 130 -15.93 -19.16 0.32
CA ILE A 130 -15.87 -20.62 0.17
C ILE A 130 -16.10 -21.33 1.51
N GLY A 131 -15.60 -20.77 2.61
CA GLY A 131 -15.64 -21.40 3.94
C GLY A 131 -16.97 -21.29 4.70
N GLY A 132 -18.01 -20.68 4.13
CA GLY A 132 -19.31 -20.50 4.79
C GLY A 132 -19.23 -19.47 5.92
N GLY A 133 -19.21 -18.18 5.55
CA GLY A 133 -19.05 -17.04 6.46
C GLY A 133 -19.89 -17.13 7.74
N ARG A 134 -19.20 -17.13 8.88
CA ARG A 134 -19.70 -16.66 10.16
C ARG A 134 -19.13 -15.28 10.41
#